data_AF-A0A392PD05-F1
#
_entry.id   AF-A0A392PD05-F1
#
_cell.length_a   1.000
_cell.length_b   1.000
_cell.length_c   1.000
_cell.angle_alpha   90.00
_cell.angle_beta   90.00
_cell.angle_gamma   90.00
#
_symmetry.space_group_name_H-M   'P 1'
#
loop_
_entity.id
_entity.type
_entity.pdbx_description
1 polymer ?
#
loop_
_entity_poly.entity_id
_entity_poly.type
_entity_poly.pdbx_seq_one_letter_code
_entity_poly.pdbx_strand_id
1 'polypeptide(L)'
;YANNTIRDTFYSLDIPEVVVSAIEKHNPLILNMTHVQAYEAAIDALGEKGVMVLIDNHVSKPKWCCDNKDQNGFFGDRHFHPREWLQGLAFIAKHFKGKSNINKSG
;
A
#
# COMPACT_ATOMS: atom_id res chain seq x y z
N TYR A 1 9.73 7.14 -4.08
CA TYR A 1 8.57 6.24 -4.34
C TYR A 1 7.21 6.92 -4.20
N ALA A 2 6.95 7.72 -3.16
CA ALA A 2 5.61 8.31 -2.94
C ALA A 2 5.09 9.20 -4.10
N ASN A 3 5.99 9.84 -4.86
CA ASN A 3 5.62 10.72 -5.97
C ASN A 3 5.66 10.05 -7.34
N ASN A 4 6.15 8.81 -7.44
CA ASN A 4 6.17 8.09 -8.70
C ASN A 4 4.75 7.57 -8.97
N THR A 5 4.35 7.60 -10.23
CA THR A 5 3.13 6.91 -10.64
C THR A 5 3.33 5.39 -10.58
N ILE A 6 2.22 4.65 -10.57
CA ILE A 6 2.25 3.20 -10.71
C ILE A 6 2.94 2.80 -12.02
N ARG A 7 2.68 3.54 -13.11
CA ARG A 7 3.33 3.34 -14.40
C ARG A 7 4.85 3.47 -14.30
N ASP A 8 5.36 4.55 -13.70
CA ASP A 8 6.80 4.75 -13.51
C ASP A 8 7.44 3.60 -12.73
N THR A 9 6.71 3.09 -11.73
CA THR A 9 7.19 2.01 -10.86
C THR A 9 7.22 0.68 -11.60
N PHE A 10 6.17 0.35 -12.36
CA PHE A 10 6.15 -0.84 -13.20
C PHE A 10 7.25 -0.82 -14.26
N TYR A 11 7.51 0.33 -14.90
CA TYR A 11 8.65 0.47 -15.80
C TYR A 11 9.98 0.24 -15.09
N SER A 12 10.17 0.79 -13.89
CA SER A 12 11.42 0.61 -13.13
C SER A 12 11.67 -0.84 -12.66
N LEU A 13 10.62 -1.66 -12.65
CA LEU A 13 10.66 -3.06 -12.22
C LEU A 13 10.59 -4.03 -13.42
N ASP A 14 10.67 -3.52 -14.65
CA ASP A 14 10.58 -4.31 -15.89
C ASP A 14 9.35 -5.23 -15.92
N ILE A 15 8.21 -4.75 -15.40
CA ILE A 15 6.96 -5.52 -15.39
C ILE A 15 6.49 -5.75 -16.83
N PRO A 16 6.06 -6.99 -17.20
CA PRO A 16 5.65 -7.29 -18.57
C PRO A 16 4.50 -6.39 -19.06
N GLU A 17 4.64 -5.87 -20.29
CA GLU A 17 3.66 -4.95 -20.90
C GLU A 17 2.24 -5.52 -20.93
N VAL A 18 2.09 -6.84 -21.07
CA VAL A 18 0.79 -7.53 -21.02
C VAL A 18 0.04 -7.28 -19.70
N VAL A 19 0.75 -7.15 -18.59
CA VAL A 19 0.17 -6.85 -17.27
C VAL A 19 -0.28 -5.39 -17.22
N VAL A 20 0.57 -4.46 -17.69
CA VAL A 20 0.27 -3.02 -17.73
C VAL A 20 -0.95 -2.75 -18.62
N SER A 21 -0.97 -3.35 -19.82
CA SER A 21 -2.09 -3.27 -20.76
C SER A 21 -3.40 -3.83 -20.17
N ALA A 22 -3.35 -4.91 -19.38
CA ALA A 22 -4.53 -5.44 -18.71
C ALA A 22 -5.07 -4.47 -17.66
N ILE A 23 -4.19 -3.83 -16.87
CA ILE A 23 -4.59 -2.80 -15.91
C ILE A 23 -5.18 -1.60 -16.63
N GLU A 24 -4.56 -1.13 -17.72
CA GLU A 24 -5.07 -0.01 -18.52
C GLU A 24 -6.47 -0.28 -19.07
N LYS A 25 -6.72 -1.51 -19.53
CA LYS A 25 -8.03 -1.92 -20.06
C LYS A 25 -9.14 -1.91 -19.00
N HIS A 26 -8.84 -2.32 -17.77
CA HIS A 26 -9.87 -2.54 -16.74
C HIS A 26 -9.95 -1.40 -15.71
N ASN A 27 -8.84 -0.73 -15.44
CA ASN A 27 -8.72 0.34 -14.45
C ASN A 27 -7.76 1.44 -14.96
N PRO A 28 -8.11 2.14 -16.06
CA PRO A 28 -7.19 3.05 -16.78
C PRO A 28 -6.61 4.17 -15.91
N LEU A 29 -7.36 4.61 -14.90
CA LEU A 29 -6.96 5.70 -14.02
C LEU A 29 -5.81 5.32 -13.08
N ILE A 30 -5.67 4.03 -12.73
CA ILE A 30 -4.70 3.57 -11.72
C ILE A 30 -3.26 3.81 -12.16
N LEU A 31 -2.94 3.66 -13.45
CA LEU A 31 -1.57 3.79 -13.94
C LEU A 31 -0.98 5.19 -13.73
N ASN A 32 -1.83 6.22 -13.73
CA ASN A 32 -1.42 7.61 -13.55
C ASN A 32 -1.49 8.08 -12.09
N MET A 33 -1.92 7.21 -11.18
CA MET A 33 -1.95 7.50 -9.74
C MET A 33 -0.60 7.20 -9.10
N THR A 34 -0.29 7.95 -8.04
CA THR A 34 0.73 7.52 -7.07
C THR A 34 0.25 6.30 -6.29
N HIS A 35 1.18 5.59 -5.63
CA HIS A 35 0.83 4.45 -4.77
C HIS A 35 -0.22 4.79 -3.71
N VAL A 36 -0.11 5.98 -3.09
CA VAL A 36 -1.05 6.41 -2.05
C VAL A 36 -2.44 6.69 -2.65
N GLN A 37 -2.50 7.35 -3.81
CA GLN A 37 -3.76 7.60 -4.52
C GLN A 37 -4.44 6.31 -4.98
N ALA A 38 -3.68 5.33 -5.47
CA ALA A 38 -4.23 4.04 -5.86
C ALA A 38 -4.75 3.26 -4.65
N TYR A 39 -4.04 3.33 -3.51
CA TYR A 39 -4.52 2.76 -2.26
C TYR A 39 -5.80 3.44 -1.76
N GLU A 40 -5.89 4.76 -1.83
CA GLU A 40 -7.11 5.51 -1.53
C GLU A 40 -8.27 5.14 -2.47
N ALA A 41 -8.02 5.01 -3.78
CA ALA A 41 -9.04 4.59 -4.75
C ALA A 41 -9.61 3.20 -4.43
N ALA A 42 -8.77 2.26 -3.97
CA ALA A 42 -9.23 0.95 -3.53
C ALA A 42 -10.10 1.03 -2.26
N ILE A 43 -9.71 1.87 -1.30
CA ILE A 43 -10.47 2.13 -0.07
C ILE A 43 -11.84 2.75 -0.40
N ASP A 44 -11.87 3.73 -1.30
CA ASP A 44 -13.10 4.41 -1.68
C ASP A 44 -14.04 3.43 -2.42
N ALA A 45 -13.51 2.61 -3.33
CA ALA A 45 -14.28 1.56 -4.00
C ALA A 45 -14.90 0.55 -3.01
N LEU A 46 -14.19 0.19 -1.93
CA LEU A 46 -14.72 -0.64 -0.85
C LEU A 46 -15.81 0.10 -0.04
N GLY A 47 -15.58 1.38 0.27
CA GLY A 47 -16.52 2.24 0.98
C GLY A 47 -17.84 2.44 0.24
N GLU A 48 -17.80 2.60 -1.08
CA GLU A 48 -18.99 2.66 -1.95
C GLU A 48 -19.84 1.38 -1.89
N LYS A 49 -19.24 0.26 -1.48
CA LYS A 49 -19.93 -1.02 -1.26
C LYS A 49 -20.30 -1.27 0.21
N GLY A 50 -20.11 -0.28 1.08
CA GLY A 50 -20.39 -0.39 2.51
C GLY A 50 -19.40 -1.29 3.26
N VAL A 51 -18.23 -1.56 2.68
CA VAL A 51 -17.20 -2.40 3.30
C VAL A 51 -16.29 -1.53 4.16
N MET A 52 -16.11 -1.95 5.42
CA MET A 52 -15.17 -1.33 6.35
C MET A 52 -13.75 -1.85 6.08
N VAL A 53 -12.79 -0.94 6.12
CA VAL A 53 -11.37 -1.21 5.87
C VAL A 53 -10.59 -1.16 7.18
N LEU A 54 -9.81 -2.21 7.45
CA LEU A 54 -8.76 -2.23 8.45
C LEU A 54 -7.42 -2.06 7.72
N ILE A 55 -6.62 -1.06 8.11
CA ILE A 55 -5.33 -0.81 7.48
C ILE A 55 -4.25 -1.62 8.19
N ASP A 56 -3.65 -2.58 7.48
CA ASP A 56 -2.62 -3.47 7.99
C ASP A 56 -1.24 -3.09 7.44
N ASN A 57 -0.27 -2.86 8.33
CA ASN A 57 1.14 -2.73 7.97
C ASN A 57 1.82 -4.09 8.14
N HIS A 58 1.67 -4.91 7.10
CA HIS A 58 1.93 -6.34 7.15
C HIS A 58 3.43 -6.71 7.28
N VAL A 59 4.32 -5.98 6.58
CA VAL A 59 5.75 -6.29 6.44
C VAL A 59 6.58 -5.03 6.18
N SER A 60 7.80 -4.93 6.72
CA SER A 60 8.64 -3.72 6.54
C SER A 60 9.31 -3.61 5.16
N LYS A 61 9.55 -4.75 4.49
CA LYS A 61 9.99 -4.78 3.08
C LYS A 61 8.94 -5.44 2.17
N PRO A 62 8.79 -4.96 0.92
CA PRO A 62 7.86 -5.54 -0.04
C PRO A 62 8.38 -6.89 -0.53
N LYS A 63 7.93 -7.97 0.11
CA LYS A 63 8.27 -9.36 -0.21
C LYS A 63 7.17 -10.30 0.29
N TRP A 64 7.25 -11.55 -0.13
CA TRP A 64 6.45 -12.60 0.50
C TRP A 64 6.86 -12.77 1.96
N CYS A 65 5.89 -12.80 2.86
CA CYS A 65 6.13 -12.90 4.29
C CYS A 65 6.31 -14.35 4.76
N CYS A 66 6.71 -14.39 6.03
CA CYS A 66 6.33 -15.39 7.02
C CYS A 66 7.24 -16.60 7.13
N ASP A 67 8.42 -16.53 6.49
CA ASP A 67 9.53 -17.39 6.84
C ASP A 67 10.25 -16.83 8.08
N ASN A 68 10.54 -17.70 9.05
CA ASN A 68 11.30 -17.37 10.26
C ASN A 68 12.70 -16.80 9.99
N LYS A 69 13.22 -16.91 8.76
CA LYS A 69 14.55 -16.43 8.34
C LYS A 69 14.49 -15.18 7.47
N ASP A 70 13.31 -14.64 7.27
CA ASP A 70 13.09 -13.57 6.32
C ASP A 70 13.62 -12.20 6.84
N GLN A 71 13.97 -12.12 8.12
CA GLN A 71 14.52 -10.95 8.81
C GLN A 71 13.57 -9.74 8.84
N ASN A 72 12.26 -9.99 8.81
CA ASN A 72 11.22 -8.97 8.74
C ASN A 72 10.08 -9.24 9.74
N GLY A 73 10.39 -9.96 10.81
CA GLY A 73 9.54 -10.12 11.98
C GLY A 73 9.50 -8.86 12.85
N PHE A 74 8.89 -8.99 14.03
CA PHE A 74 8.77 -7.88 14.99
C PHE A 74 10.03 -7.69 15.85
N PHE A 75 10.21 -6.47 16.35
CA PHE A 75 11.17 -6.01 17.36
C PHE A 75 12.55 -6.69 17.40
N GLY A 76 13.59 -5.97 16.97
CA GLY A 76 14.97 -6.44 16.99
C GLY A 76 15.36 -7.20 15.72
N ASP A 77 14.41 -7.43 14.82
CA ASP A 77 14.69 -7.95 13.49
C ASP A 77 15.32 -6.88 12.59
N ARG A 78 16.21 -7.30 11.70
CA ARG A 78 17.10 -6.44 10.91
C ARG A 78 16.37 -5.47 10.00
N HIS A 79 15.18 -5.82 9.54
CA HIS A 79 14.41 -4.98 8.63
C HIS A 79 13.25 -4.27 9.29
N PHE A 80 13.04 -4.47 10.60
CA PHE A 80 12.02 -3.76 11.37
C PHE A 80 12.64 -2.59 12.14
N HIS A 81 12.37 -1.36 11.70
CA HIS A 81 12.75 -0.15 12.42
C HIS A 81 11.52 0.43 13.15
N PRO A 82 11.45 0.39 14.49
CA PRO A 82 10.27 0.84 15.23
C PRO A 82 9.89 2.30 14.97
N ARG A 83 10.89 3.18 14.74
CA ARG A 83 10.64 4.60 14.43
C ARG A 83 9.99 4.78 13.06
N GLU A 84 10.47 4.07 12.04
CA GLU A 84 9.87 4.12 10.69
C GLU A 84 8.45 3.55 10.73
N TRP A 85 8.24 2.45 11.46
CA TRP A 85 6.92 1.86 11.66
C TRP A 85 5.93 2.85 12.32
N LEU A 86 6.32 3.51 13.41
CA LEU A 86 5.49 4.54 14.05
C LEU A 86 5.20 5.73 13.14
N GLN A 87 6.20 6.17 12.34
CA GLN A 87 6.01 7.25 11.37
C GLN A 87 5.01 6.85 10.27
N GLY A 88 5.09 5.60 9.78
CA GLY A 88 4.14 5.06 8.81
C GLY A 88 2.71 5.02 9.35
N LEU A 89 2.54 4.53 10.58
CA LEU A 89 1.23 4.53 11.25
C LEU A 89 0.66 5.94 11.43
N ALA A 90 1.48 6.88 11.91
CA ALA A 90 1.07 8.27 12.08
C ALA A 90 0.69 8.93 10.74
N PHE A 91 1.44 8.65 9.67
CA PHE A 91 1.16 9.14 8.32
C PHE A 91 -0.22 8.65 7.84
N ILE A 92 -0.46 7.34 7.87
CA ILE A 92 -1.72 6.73 7.42
C ILE A 92 -2.91 7.22 8.26
N ALA A 93 -2.76 7.26 9.59
CA ALA A 93 -3.82 7.73 10.49
C ALA A 93 -4.20 9.19 10.22
N LYS A 94 -3.20 10.05 9.94
CA LYS A 94 -3.42 11.45 9.56
C LYS A 94 -4.04 11.56 8.17
N HIS A 95 -3.53 10.81 7.20
CA HIS A 95 -3.96 10.87 5.80
C HIS A 95 -5.43 10.48 5.64
N PHE A 96 -5.85 9.42 6.33
CA PHE A 96 -7.23 8.93 6.32
C PHE A 96 -8.11 9.49 7.43
N LYS A 97 -7.69 10.60 8.06
CA LYS A 97 -8.49 11.27 9.09
C LYS A 97 -9.76 11.85 8.47
N GLY A 98 -10.89 11.22 8.75
CA GLY A 98 -12.22 11.70 8.34
C GLY A 98 -12.94 10.76 7.38
N LYS A 99 -12.26 9.77 6.79
CA LYS A 99 -12.93 8.68 6.07
C LYS A 99 -13.71 7.81 7.06
N SER A 100 -15.00 7.65 6.83
CA SER A 100 -15.95 6.94 7.71
C SER A 100 -15.85 5.43 7.61
N ASN A 101 -15.34 4.90 6.49
CA ASN A 101 -15.21 3.47 6.22
C ASN A 101 -13.86 2.88 6.65
N ILE A 102 -13.02 3.63 7.39
CA ILE A 102 -11.73 3.14 7.89
C ILE A 102 -11.81 2.93 9.40
N ASN A 103 -11.55 1.69 9.84
CA ASN A 103 -11.35 1.38 11.24
C ASN A 103 -9.91 1.74 11.63
N LYS A 104 -9.80 2.57 12.66
CA LYS A 104 -8.54 3.01 13.25
C LYS A 104 -8.40 2.28 14.58
N SER A 105 -8.10 0.98 14.52
CA SER A 105 -7.71 0.26 15.73
C SER A 105 -6.41 0.89 16.24
N GLY A 106 -6.48 1.48 17.43
CA GLY A 106 -5.38 2.16 18.11
C GLY A 106 -4.32 1.22 18.64
#